data_AF-A0A399GAS2-F1
#
_entry.id   AF-A0A399GAS2-F1
#
_cell.length_a   1.000
_cell.length_b   1.000
_cell.length_c   1.000
_cell.angle_alpha   90.00
_cell.angle_beta   90.00
_cell.angle_gamma   90.00
#
_symmetry.space_group_name_H-M   'P 1'
#
loop_
_entity.id
_entity.type
_entity.pdbx_description
1 polymer ?
#
loop_
_entity_poly.entity_id
_entity_poly.type
_entity_poly.pdbx_seq_one_letter_code
_entity_poly.pdbx_strand_id
1 'polypeptide(L)'
;MGIIPDYSREIALVYEDVTLKFIKYWNSLSILFQCELRDSSSSMPTWVPDWSIDQLTSPISGTPSNASAYLESIATSKRQGTLSVAGVATATIQDVRLMHFGNDEAGFQAVLVGLSDMVICNSATFDNTEKFQLSAACDALCCGLFRHATIPVREDFPEFESVMQTLESRLAMNPLILEHSSSKDDWDKYVGRVRDVCHNRSFFFTTEGSVGIAPLSAKPGDIICVFLGCDSTILLRQTGTKIYQVIGQSYLSGVNTGEALLGPLPEHLQAVNHYDENAEGFHFAYWNKYTGEVQLEDPRLSKLLLNPGFYADLWRKSGFHRIKISVELLREAGVAVEYFNLV
;
A
#
# COMPACT_ATOMS: atom_id res chain seq x y z
N MET A 1 -11.57 -21.31 -10.94
CA MET A 1 -10.29 -21.72 -10.30
C MET A 1 -10.03 -23.23 -10.30
N GLY A 2 -11.03 -24.12 -10.28
CA GLY A 2 -10.81 -25.57 -10.50
C GLY A 2 -9.94 -26.25 -9.42
N ILE A 3 -10.03 -25.77 -8.18
CA ILE A 3 -9.33 -26.36 -7.04
C ILE A 3 -10.10 -27.61 -6.60
N ILE A 4 -9.40 -28.72 -6.46
CA ILE A 4 -9.96 -30.00 -6.00
C ILE A 4 -9.25 -30.36 -4.70
N PRO A 5 -9.97 -30.56 -3.57
CA PRO A 5 -9.37 -30.97 -2.32
C PRO A 5 -8.64 -32.31 -2.46
N ASP A 6 -7.37 -32.35 -2.07
CA ASP A 6 -6.55 -33.56 -2.05
C ASP A 6 -5.81 -33.65 -0.73
N TYR A 7 -6.36 -34.41 0.20
CA TYR A 7 -5.82 -34.59 1.56
C TYR A 7 -4.59 -35.52 1.61
N SER A 8 -4.16 -36.08 0.47
CA SER A 8 -2.95 -36.90 0.40
C SER A 8 -1.67 -36.10 0.14
N ARG A 9 -1.80 -34.83 -0.26
CA ARG A 9 -0.67 -33.95 -0.60
C ARG A 9 -0.13 -33.24 0.64
N GLU A 10 1.16 -32.95 0.63
CA GLU A 10 1.78 -32.07 1.62
C GLU A 10 1.14 -30.68 1.56
N ILE A 11 0.89 -30.09 2.73
CA ILE A 11 0.24 -28.77 2.89
C ILE A 11 0.94 -27.71 2.03
N ALA A 12 2.28 -27.71 2.03
CA ALA A 12 3.09 -26.80 1.23
C ALA A 12 2.75 -26.82 -0.27
N LEU A 13 2.62 -28.02 -0.83
CA LEU A 13 2.31 -28.20 -2.25
C LEU A 13 0.85 -27.83 -2.57
N VAL A 14 -0.06 -27.96 -1.60
CA VAL A 14 -1.45 -27.52 -1.74
C VAL A 14 -1.51 -26.00 -1.77
N TYR A 15 -0.84 -25.32 -0.84
CA TYR A 15 -0.85 -23.87 -0.77
C TYR A 15 -0.19 -23.25 -2.01
N GLU A 16 0.93 -23.81 -2.46
CA GLU A 16 1.60 -23.39 -3.71
C GLU A 16 0.67 -23.54 -4.93
N ASP A 17 0.00 -24.69 -5.08
CA ASP A 17 -0.92 -24.94 -6.20
C ASP A 17 -2.11 -23.99 -6.19
N VAL A 18 -2.71 -23.72 -5.03
CA VAL A 18 -3.80 -22.73 -4.89
C VAL A 18 -3.30 -21.34 -5.25
N THR A 19 -2.09 -20.98 -4.82
CA THR A 19 -1.49 -19.66 -5.09
C THR A 19 -1.28 -19.47 -6.60
N LEU A 20 -0.68 -20.45 -7.28
CA LEU A 20 -0.48 -20.40 -8.72
C LEU A 20 -1.81 -20.40 -9.50
N LYS A 21 -2.81 -21.17 -9.06
CA LYS A 21 -4.16 -21.16 -9.66
C LYS A 21 -4.86 -19.82 -9.48
N PHE A 22 -4.71 -19.17 -8.33
CA PHE A 22 -5.25 -17.82 -8.10
C PHE A 22 -4.63 -16.82 -9.08
N ILE A 23 -3.29 -16.78 -9.14
CA ILE A 23 -2.56 -15.85 -10.01
C ILE A 23 -2.99 -16.03 -11.46
N LYS A 24 -3.06 -17.28 -11.94
CA LYS A 24 -3.47 -17.58 -13.31
C LYS A 24 -4.94 -17.26 -13.60
N TYR A 25 -5.84 -17.50 -12.65
CA TYR A 25 -7.28 -17.30 -12.86
C TYR A 25 -7.66 -15.82 -12.86
N TRP A 26 -7.07 -15.03 -11.96
CA TRP A 26 -7.39 -13.61 -11.80
C TRP A 26 -6.41 -12.66 -12.51
N ASN A 27 -5.31 -13.19 -13.06
CA ASN A 27 -4.17 -12.39 -13.53
C ASN A 27 -3.73 -11.34 -12.49
N SER A 28 -3.67 -11.76 -11.23
CA SER A 28 -3.41 -10.89 -10.08
C SER A 28 -2.44 -11.52 -9.09
N LEU A 29 -1.54 -10.70 -8.56
CA LEU A 29 -0.62 -11.01 -7.47
C LEU A 29 -1.14 -10.54 -6.10
N SER A 30 -2.39 -10.09 -6.00
CA SER A 30 -2.99 -9.67 -4.71
C SER A 30 -3.01 -10.75 -3.63
N ILE A 31 -2.87 -12.04 -4.00
CA ILE A 31 -2.69 -13.12 -3.03
C ILE A 31 -1.43 -12.94 -2.16
N LEU A 32 -0.42 -12.21 -2.64
CA LEU A 32 0.79 -11.88 -1.87
C LEU A 32 0.49 -10.99 -0.65
N PHE A 33 -0.69 -10.37 -0.55
CA PHE A 33 -1.08 -9.64 0.65
C PHE A 33 -1.21 -10.53 1.88
N GLN A 34 -1.38 -11.84 1.67
CA GLN A 34 -1.49 -12.85 2.72
C GLN A 34 -0.13 -13.46 3.10
N CYS A 35 0.94 -13.09 2.40
CA CYS A 35 2.30 -13.49 2.74
C CYS A 35 2.82 -12.61 3.89
N GLU A 36 3.36 -13.26 4.91
CA GLU A 36 3.98 -12.60 6.04
C GLU A 36 5.19 -13.42 6.49
N LEU A 37 6.41 -12.92 6.23
CA LEU A 37 7.62 -13.65 6.58
C LEU A 37 7.79 -13.70 8.10
N ARG A 38 7.95 -14.92 8.61
CA ARG A 38 8.27 -15.23 10.00
C ARG A 38 9.66 -15.80 10.12
N ASP A 39 10.28 -15.63 11.29
CA ASP A 39 11.59 -16.20 11.60
C ASP A 39 11.60 -17.74 11.68
N SER A 40 10.43 -18.39 11.58
CA SER A 40 10.31 -19.85 11.55
C SER A 40 10.85 -20.44 10.26
N SER A 41 11.60 -21.54 10.37
CA SER A 41 12.20 -22.33 9.28
C SER A 41 11.15 -23.07 8.45
N SER A 42 10.19 -22.36 7.85
CA SER A 42 9.25 -22.94 6.89
C SER A 42 10.04 -23.40 5.66
N SER A 43 9.75 -24.62 5.21
CA SER A 43 10.28 -25.14 3.95
C SER A 43 9.51 -24.64 2.73
N MET A 44 8.46 -23.83 2.94
CA MET A 44 7.64 -23.26 1.87
C MET A 44 8.29 -22.00 1.29
N PRO A 45 8.09 -21.74 0.00
CA PRO A 45 8.48 -20.48 -0.58
C PRO A 45 7.75 -19.30 0.07
N THR A 46 8.43 -18.17 0.27
CA THR A 46 7.88 -17.04 1.04
C THR A 46 6.76 -16.29 0.30
N TRP A 47 6.65 -16.49 -1.01
CA TRP A 47 5.54 -15.98 -1.84
C TRP A 47 4.28 -16.85 -1.78
N VAL A 48 4.32 -17.99 -1.08
CA VAL A 48 3.15 -18.84 -0.82
C VAL A 48 2.59 -18.46 0.56
N PRO A 49 1.33 -18.02 0.67
CA PRO A 49 0.72 -17.77 1.97
C PRO A 49 0.65 -19.04 2.83
N ASP A 50 1.04 -18.93 4.09
CA ASP A 50 0.86 -20.00 5.05
C ASP A 50 -0.50 -19.87 5.74
N TRP A 51 -1.52 -20.56 5.20
CA TRP A 51 -2.86 -20.57 5.78
C TRP A 51 -3.00 -21.48 7.01
N SER A 52 -1.92 -22.11 7.49
CA SER A 52 -1.96 -22.91 8.71
C SER A 52 -1.76 -22.09 9.99
N ILE A 53 -1.41 -20.81 9.85
CA ILE A 53 -1.11 -19.91 10.96
C ILE A 53 -1.92 -18.61 10.85
N ASP A 54 -2.29 -18.05 12.00
CA ASP A 54 -2.98 -16.75 12.04
C ASP A 54 -2.03 -15.63 11.64
N GLN A 55 -2.45 -14.72 10.75
CA GLN A 55 -1.68 -13.52 10.37
C GLN A 55 -1.47 -12.59 11.56
N LEU A 56 -0.27 -12.00 11.70
CA LEU A 56 0.00 -11.00 12.74
C LEU A 56 -0.58 -9.65 12.34
N THR A 57 -0.57 -9.36 11.03
CA THR A 57 -1.04 -8.08 10.48
C THR A 57 -2.39 -8.23 9.78
N SER A 58 -3.27 -7.25 9.99
CA SER A 58 -4.48 -7.11 9.19
C SER A 58 -4.15 -6.61 7.78
N PRO A 59 -4.85 -7.05 6.73
CA PRO A 59 -4.68 -6.50 5.38
C PRO A 59 -4.94 -4.98 5.36
N ILE A 60 -4.07 -4.24 4.66
CA ILE A 60 -4.28 -2.81 4.45
C ILE A 60 -5.45 -2.67 3.47
N SER A 61 -6.61 -2.30 4.01
CA SER A 61 -7.89 -2.25 3.28
C SER A 61 -8.57 -0.91 3.43
N GLY A 62 -9.49 -0.61 2.52
CA GLY A 62 -10.28 0.62 2.52
C GLY A 62 -9.59 1.82 1.87
N THR A 63 -8.27 1.82 1.73
CA THR A 63 -7.53 2.87 1.02
C THR A 63 -7.73 2.75 -0.51
N PRO A 64 -7.92 3.86 -1.24
CA PRO A 64 -7.86 3.85 -2.70
C PRO A 64 -6.50 3.32 -3.17
N SER A 65 -6.52 2.16 -3.84
CA SER A 65 -5.30 1.40 -4.18
C SER A 65 -5.37 0.95 -5.62
N ASN A 66 -4.36 1.32 -6.40
CA ASN A 66 -4.18 0.91 -7.78
C ASN A 66 -2.68 0.91 -8.15
N ALA A 67 -1.83 0.37 -7.27
CA ALA A 67 -0.38 0.41 -7.48
C ALA A 67 0.04 -0.23 -8.81
N SER A 68 -0.66 -1.28 -9.25
CA SER A 68 -0.39 -1.95 -10.52
C SER A 68 -0.92 -1.25 -11.76
N ALA A 69 -1.58 -0.08 -11.62
CA ALA A 69 -2.23 0.62 -12.72
C ALA A 69 -3.19 -0.28 -13.52
N TYR A 70 -3.88 -1.19 -12.83
CA TYR A 70 -4.75 -2.23 -13.39
C TYR A 70 -4.11 -3.17 -14.42
N LEU A 71 -2.77 -3.15 -14.55
CA LEU A 71 -2.05 -4.05 -15.45
C LEU A 71 -2.13 -5.49 -14.91
N GLU A 72 -2.19 -6.45 -15.83
CA GLU A 72 -2.27 -7.87 -15.48
C GLU A 72 -0.95 -8.40 -14.92
N SER A 73 -1.02 -9.40 -14.04
CA SER A 73 0.19 -10.02 -13.51
C SER A 73 1.01 -10.68 -14.61
N ILE A 74 2.30 -10.34 -14.70
CA ILE A 74 3.27 -11.09 -15.50
C ILE A 74 4.09 -11.94 -14.53
N ALA A 75 3.67 -13.20 -14.38
CA ALA A 75 4.28 -14.15 -13.45
C ALA A 75 4.54 -15.50 -14.13
N THR A 76 5.63 -16.17 -13.78
CA THR A 76 5.99 -17.49 -14.29
C THR A 76 6.62 -18.33 -13.19
N SER A 77 5.98 -19.46 -12.88
CA SER A 77 6.56 -20.46 -11.99
C SER A 77 7.78 -21.09 -12.67
N LYS A 78 8.90 -21.11 -11.96
CA LYS A 78 10.15 -21.77 -12.35
C LYS A 78 10.32 -23.07 -11.57
N ARG A 79 11.39 -23.82 -11.85
CA ARG A 79 11.75 -25.01 -11.07
C ARG A 79 12.12 -24.59 -9.63
N GLN A 80 12.07 -25.55 -8.69
CA GLN A 80 12.49 -25.38 -7.29
C GLN A 80 11.67 -24.33 -6.49
N GLY A 81 10.35 -24.24 -6.72
CA GLY A 81 9.48 -23.38 -5.90
C GLY A 81 9.70 -21.88 -6.10
N THR A 82 10.33 -21.47 -7.21
CA THR A 82 10.59 -20.06 -7.50
C THR A 82 9.49 -19.46 -8.37
N LEU A 83 8.96 -18.30 -7.98
CA LEU A 83 8.03 -17.52 -8.81
C LEU A 83 8.74 -16.29 -9.39
N SER A 84 8.86 -16.22 -10.72
CA SER A 84 9.39 -15.04 -11.40
C SER A 84 8.26 -14.05 -11.68
N VAL A 85 8.33 -12.84 -11.15
CA VAL A 85 7.31 -11.79 -11.34
C VAL A 85 7.93 -10.53 -11.94
N ALA A 86 7.17 -9.80 -12.75
CA ALA A 86 7.58 -8.49 -13.25
C ALA A 86 7.09 -7.35 -12.34
N GLY A 87 7.94 -6.35 -12.13
CA GLY A 87 7.59 -5.16 -11.36
C GLY A 87 8.67 -4.09 -11.39
N VAL A 88 8.52 -3.10 -10.52
CA VAL A 88 9.43 -1.97 -10.34
C VAL A 88 9.85 -1.92 -8.87
N ALA A 89 11.15 -1.86 -8.61
CA ALA A 89 11.68 -1.49 -7.31
C ALA A 89 11.54 0.02 -7.13
N THR A 90 10.81 0.46 -6.10
CA THR A 90 10.42 1.86 -5.94
C THR A 90 11.27 2.60 -4.91
N ALA A 91 11.68 1.91 -3.84
CA ALA A 91 12.47 2.51 -2.78
C ALA A 91 13.17 1.44 -1.92
N THR A 92 14.22 1.84 -1.21
CA THR A 92 14.92 0.96 -0.26
C THR A 92 14.74 1.48 1.17
N ILE A 93 14.41 0.59 2.09
CA ILE A 93 14.28 0.93 3.51
C ILE A 93 15.66 1.30 4.07
N GLN A 94 15.76 2.50 4.63
CA GLN A 94 16.95 3.00 5.32
C GLN A 94 16.87 2.77 6.83
N ASP A 95 15.71 3.04 7.44
CA ASP A 95 15.50 2.92 8.88
C ASP A 95 14.11 2.35 9.18
N VAL A 96 14.01 1.59 10.27
CA VAL A 96 12.78 0.91 10.70
C VAL A 96 12.53 1.17 12.17
N ARG A 97 11.28 1.49 12.51
CA ARG A 97 10.84 1.89 13.84
C ARG A 97 9.65 1.05 14.24
N LEU A 98 9.81 0.32 15.35
CA LEU A 98 8.75 -0.50 15.91
C LEU A 98 7.69 0.40 16.55
N MET A 99 6.45 0.24 16.10
CA MET A 99 5.32 0.94 16.70
C MET A 99 4.74 0.09 17.82
N HIS A 100 4.78 0.61 19.04
CA HIS A 100 4.22 -0.06 20.20
C HIS A 100 2.89 0.60 20.56
N PHE A 101 1.78 -0.04 20.19
CA PHE A 101 0.45 0.40 20.61
C PHE A 101 0.12 -0.21 21.97
N GLY A 102 0.18 0.61 23.02
CA GLY A 102 -0.50 0.30 24.27
C GLY A 102 -2.03 0.30 24.08
N ASN A 103 -2.75 -0.32 25.02
CA ASN A 103 -4.22 -0.37 25.01
C ASN A 103 -4.86 0.98 25.42
N ASP A 104 -4.07 2.00 25.74
CA ASP A 104 -4.48 3.30 26.24
C ASP A 104 -3.91 4.47 25.40
N GLU A 105 -4.37 5.70 25.68
CA GLU A 105 -3.90 6.94 25.04
C GLU A 105 -2.37 7.11 25.18
N ALA A 106 -1.76 6.55 26.24
CA ALA A 106 -0.31 6.56 26.45
C ALA A 106 0.45 5.76 25.38
N GLY A 107 -0.14 4.69 24.83
CA GLY A 107 0.41 3.96 23.70
C GLY A 107 0.55 4.80 22.43
N PHE A 108 -0.42 5.67 22.15
CA PHE A 108 -0.34 6.57 20.99
C PHE A 108 0.60 7.75 21.22
N GLN A 109 0.75 8.20 22.47
CA GLN A 109 1.80 9.17 22.82
C GLN A 109 3.20 8.65 22.50
N ALA A 110 3.47 7.35 22.63
CA ALA A 110 4.75 6.76 22.20
C ALA A 110 4.96 6.84 20.68
N VAL A 111 3.89 6.75 19.89
CA VAL A 111 3.94 6.98 18.43
C VAL A 111 4.22 8.45 18.14
N LEU A 112 3.57 9.38 18.85
CA LEU A 112 3.84 10.82 18.73
C LEU A 112 5.27 11.20 19.12
N VAL A 113 5.79 10.61 20.20
CA VAL A 113 7.20 10.78 20.62
C VAL A 113 8.14 10.20 19.57
N GLY A 114 7.83 9.01 19.04
CA GLY A 114 8.57 8.44 17.92
C GLY A 114 8.56 9.36 16.70
N LEU A 115 7.41 9.93 16.34
CA LEU A 115 7.28 10.89 15.24
C LEU A 115 8.04 12.20 15.52
N SER A 116 8.06 12.70 16.76
CA SER A 116 8.85 13.90 17.13
C SER A 116 10.35 13.66 17.07
N ASP A 117 10.79 12.43 17.37
CA ASP A 117 12.20 12.03 17.22
C ASP A 117 12.60 11.89 15.74
N MET A 118 11.62 11.65 14.86
CA MET A 118 11.82 11.40 13.43
C MET A 118 11.73 12.67 12.55
N VAL A 119 10.76 13.54 12.83
CA VAL A 119 10.65 14.88 12.24
C VAL A 119 11.44 15.79 13.16
N ILE A 120 12.72 16.08 12.85
CA ILE A 120 13.66 16.81 13.73
C ILE A 120 13.04 18.10 14.28
N CYS A 121 12.32 18.03 15.40
CA CYS A 121 11.64 19.18 16.01
C CYS A 121 12.60 19.85 16.99
N ASN A 122 13.54 20.64 16.48
CA ASN A 122 14.43 21.44 17.33
C ASN A 122 13.88 22.85 17.61
N SER A 123 12.66 23.18 17.17
CA SER A 123 12.10 24.54 17.26
C SER A 123 10.61 24.58 17.59
N ALA A 124 10.12 25.74 18.06
CA ALA A 124 8.73 25.95 18.48
C ALA A 124 7.74 26.14 17.29
N THR A 125 8.23 26.19 16.06
CA THR A 125 7.42 26.42 14.84
C THR A 125 7.93 25.54 13.70
N PHE A 126 7.03 24.80 13.06
CA PHE A 126 7.38 23.93 11.92
C PHE A 126 7.74 24.74 10.68
N ASP A 127 8.89 24.45 10.06
CA ASP A 127 9.21 24.95 8.72
C ASP A 127 8.47 24.16 7.62
N ASN A 128 8.55 24.61 6.36
CA ASN A 128 7.84 23.95 5.25
C ASN A 128 8.29 22.51 5.01
N THR A 129 9.55 22.18 5.31
CA THR A 129 10.11 20.83 5.15
C THR A 129 9.59 19.91 6.23
N GLU A 130 9.59 20.38 7.48
CA GLU A 130 9.09 19.62 8.63
C GLU A 130 7.57 19.38 8.50
N LYS A 131 6.80 20.38 8.04
CA LYS A 131 5.37 20.21 7.73
C LYS A 131 5.12 19.17 6.65
N PHE A 132 5.95 19.14 5.61
CA PHE A 132 5.85 18.15 4.54
C PHE A 132 6.18 16.73 5.02
N GLN A 133 7.18 16.58 5.90
CA GLN A 133 7.51 15.28 6.49
C GLN A 133 6.41 14.79 7.44
N LEU A 134 5.87 15.69 8.25
CA LEU A 134 4.76 15.39 9.15
C LEU A 134 3.50 14.99 8.38
N SER A 135 3.19 15.67 7.27
CA SER A 135 2.04 15.34 6.43
C SER A 135 2.20 13.96 5.77
N ALA A 136 3.41 13.63 5.27
CA ALA A 136 3.71 12.32 4.73
C ALA A 136 3.61 11.21 5.78
N ALA A 137 4.05 11.46 7.02
CA ALA A 137 3.92 10.52 8.12
C ALA A 137 2.46 10.33 8.56
N CYS A 138 1.69 11.41 8.62
CA CYS A 138 0.25 11.40 8.89
C CYS A 138 -0.50 10.55 7.84
N ASP A 139 -0.18 10.76 6.57
CA ASP A 139 -0.72 9.94 5.47
C ASP A 139 -0.35 8.47 5.62
N ALA A 140 0.94 8.17 5.84
CA ALA A 140 1.44 6.80 5.95
C ALA A 140 0.80 6.02 7.11
N LEU A 141 0.63 6.65 8.28
CA LEU A 141 0.04 6.01 9.45
C LEU A 141 -1.47 5.73 9.28
N CYS A 142 -2.17 6.53 8.48
CA CYS A 142 -3.58 6.28 8.12
C CYS A 142 -3.74 5.43 6.85
N CYS A 143 -2.63 5.14 6.16
CA CYS A 143 -2.60 4.63 4.80
C CYS A 143 -3.48 5.48 3.85
N GLY A 144 -3.44 6.80 3.95
CA GLY A 144 -4.20 7.73 3.09
C GLY A 144 -5.72 7.67 3.21
N LEU A 145 -6.28 7.02 4.24
CA LEU A 145 -7.73 6.87 4.41
C LEU A 145 -8.35 8.04 5.18
N PHE A 146 -8.50 9.18 4.51
CA PHE A 146 -9.19 10.37 5.03
C PHE A 146 -10.52 10.60 4.33
N ARG A 147 -11.34 11.54 4.83
CA ARG A 147 -12.62 11.94 4.20
C ARG A 147 -12.51 12.20 2.70
N HIS A 148 -11.44 12.88 2.28
CA HIS A 148 -11.20 13.24 0.88
C HIS A 148 -10.88 12.02 -0.01
N ALA A 149 -10.54 10.87 0.56
CA ALA A 149 -10.29 9.64 -0.18
C ALA A 149 -11.58 8.92 -0.61
N THR A 150 -12.77 9.51 -0.38
CA THR A 150 -14.07 8.90 -0.68
C THR A 150 -15.07 9.86 -1.31
N ILE A 151 -15.91 9.33 -2.20
CA ILE A 151 -17.06 10.04 -2.77
C ILE A 151 -18.28 9.10 -2.72
N PRO A 152 -19.40 9.48 -2.09
CA PRO A 152 -19.57 10.69 -1.28
C PRO A 152 -18.65 10.69 -0.06
N VAL A 153 -18.47 11.87 0.53
CA VAL A 153 -17.64 12.03 1.73
C VAL A 153 -18.16 11.16 2.85
N ARG A 154 -17.25 10.36 3.43
CA ARG A 154 -17.51 9.52 4.59
C ARG A 154 -17.08 10.22 5.88
N GLU A 155 -18.06 10.69 6.63
CA GLU A 155 -17.87 11.36 7.92
C GLU A 155 -17.26 10.45 8.99
N ASP A 156 -17.29 9.12 8.82
CA ASP A 156 -16.65 8.17 9.72
C ASP A 156 -15.11 8.14 9.58
N PHE A 157 -14.55 8.76 8.53
CA PHE A 157 -13.11 8.94 8.38
C PHE A 157 -12.63 10.30 8.93
N PRO A 158 -11.36 10.39 9.36
CA PRO A 158 -10.80 11.64 9.88
C PRO A 158 -10.64 12.68 8.77
N GLU A 159 -10.87 13.95 9.11
CA GLU A 159 -10.49 15.07 8.25
C GLU A 159 -8.98 15.37 8.37
N PHE A 160 -8.28 15.37 7.24
CA PHE A 160 -6.82 15.51 7.19
C PHE A 160 -6.31 16.81 7.85
N GLU A 161 -6.91 17.95 7.53
CA GLU A 161 -6.49 19.26 8.07
C GLU A 161 -6.71 19.35 9.58
N SER A 162 -7.82 18.82 10.08
CA SER A 162 -8.15 18.74 11.51
C SER A 162 -7.10 17.92 12.28
N VAL A 163 -6.72 16.75 11.72
CA VAL A 163 -5.66 15.90 12.28
C VAL A 163 -4.29 16.58 12.24
N MET A 164 -3.93 17.20 11.11
CA MET A 164 -2.65 17.90 10.95
C MET A 164 -2.49 19.03 11.97
N GLN A 165 -3.53 19.85 12.16
CA GLN A 165 -3.52 20.89 13.20
C GLN A 165 -3.32 20.30 14.60
N THR A 166 -3.94 19.15 14.89
CA THR A 166 -3.77 18.45 16.17
C THR A 166 -2.34 17.94 16.35
N LEU A 167 -1.77 17.33 15.31
CA LEU A 167 -0.40 16.82 15.32
C LEU A 167 0.60 17.95 15.55
N GLU A 168 0.50 19.04 14.78
CA GLU A 168 1.36 20.23 14.94
C GLU A 168 1.28 20.78 16.38
N SER A 169 0.07 20.89 16.93
CA SER A 169 -0.16 21.42 18.29
C SER A 169 0.42 20.51 19.37
N ARG A 170 0.24 19.19 19.23
CA ARG A 170 0.76 18.20 20.18
C ARG A 170 2.28 18.13 20.14
N LEU A 171 2.89 18.12 18.95
CA LEU A 171 4.34 18.04 18.79
C LEU A 171 5.06 19.34 19.24
N ALA A 172 4.46 20.51 18.99
CA ALA A 172 5.00 21.78 19.47
C ALA A 172 4.88 22.00 20.99
N MET A 173 4.21 21.08 21.72
CA MET A 173 3.92 21.21 23.15
C MET A 173 3.28 22.57 23.50
N ASN A 174 2.39 23.08 22.63
CA ASN A 174 1.78 24.40 22.80
C ASN A 174 0.36 24.27 23.40
N PRO A 175 0.20 24.41 24.73
CA PRO A 175 -1.07 24.17 25.42
C PRO A 175 -2.17 25.18 25.07
N LEU A 176 -1.82 26.38 24.57
CA LEU A 176 -2.80 27.41 24.18
C LEU A 176 -3.55 27.05 22.89
N ILE A 177 -2.95 26.21 22.02
CA ILE A 177 -3.59 25.76 20.79
C ILE A 177 -4.53 24.58 21.07
N LEU A 178 -4.23 23.75 22.08
CA LEU A 178 -5.07 22.61 22.48
C LEU A 178 -6.49 23.00 22.93
N GLU A 179 -6.69 24.21 23.44
CA GLU A 179 -8.02 24.74 23.80
C GLU A 179 -8.86 25.19 22.60
N HIS A 180 -8.24 25.37 21.42
CA HIS A 180 -8.89 25.83 20.19
C HIS A 180 -8.75 24.85 19.00
N SER A 181 -7.96 23.78 19.14
CA SER A 181 -7.60 22.89 18.03
C SER A 181 -8.57 21.71 17.88
N SER A 182 -9.12 21.59 16.67
CA SER A 182 -9.68 20.37 16.05
C SER A 182 -10.90 19.73 16.73
N SER A 183 -11.74 19.10 15.92
CA SER A 183 -12.79 18.21 16.40
C SER A 183 -12.13 17.02 17.11
N LYS A 184 -12.32 16.88 18.43
CA LYS A 184 -11.88 15.69 19.20
C LYS A 184 -12.27 14.37 18.50
N ASP A 185 -13.40 14.39 17.81
CA ASP A 185 -13.93 13.26 17.04
C ASP A 185 -13.05 12.87 15.84
N ASP A 186 -12.45 13.82 15.08
CA ASP A 186 -11.52 13.48 14.00
C ASP A 186 -10.22 12.87 14.53
N TRP A 187 -9.73 13.38 15.66
CA TRP A 187 -8.56 12.83 16.32
C TRP A 187 -8.79 11.37 16.76
N ASP A 188 -9.92 11.10 17.42
CA ASP A 188 -10.27 9.76 17.89
C ASP A 188 -10.41 8.78 16.70
N LYS A 189 -11.01 9.22 15.59
CA LYS A 189 -11.09 8.45 14.32
C LYS A 189 -9.71 8.13 13.75
N TYR A 190 -8.82 9.12 13.70
CA TYR A 190 -7.45 8.94 13.24
C TYR A 190 -6.69 7.94 14.12
N VAL A 191 -6.71 8.12 15.44
CA VAL A 191 -6.04 7.21 16.39
C VAL A 191 -6.59 5.77 16.26
N GLY A 192 -7.92 5.61 16.13
CA GLY A 192 -8.54 4.32 15.89
C GLY A 192 -8.00 3.65 14.62
N ARG A 193 -7.99 4.38 13.51
CA ARG A 193 -7.47 3.87 12.24
C ARG A 193 -5.99 3.50 12.31
N VAL A 194 -5.15 4.38 12.89
CA VAL A 194 -3.72 4.11 13.04
C VAL A 194 -3.50 2.86 13.89
N ARG A 195 -4.23 2.70 15.00
CA ARG A 195 -4.14 1.49 15.84
C ARG A 195 -4.47 0.23 15.02
N ASP A 196 -5.51 0.27 14.21
CA ASP A 196 -5.96 -0.89 13.43
C ASP A 196 -4.95 -1.30 12.34
N VAL A 197 -4.41 -0.33 11.59
CA VAL A 197 -3.48 -0.64 10.48
C VAL A 197 -2.07 -0.88 10.92
N CYS A 198 -1.60 -0.14 11.93
CA CYS A 198 -0.21 -0.20 12.37
C CYS A 198 0.04 -1.30 13.41
N HIS A 199 -0.99 -1.97 13.92
CA HIS A 199 -0.82 -3.11 14.81
C HIS A 199 0.06 -4.20 14.17
N ASN A 200 1.09 -4.66 14.91
CA ASN A 200 2.12 -5.59 14.43
C ASN A 200 2.82 -5.17 13.13
N ARG A 201 2.90 -3.86 12.86
CA ARG A 201 3.66 -3.28 11.75
C ARG A 201 4.75 -2.36 12.25
N SER A 202 5.74 -2.15 11.39
CA SER A 202 6.84 -1.23 11.60
C SER A 202 6.65 0.00 10.71
N PHE A 203 6.98 1.16 11.24
CA PHE A 203 7.09 2.39 10.45
C PHE A 203 8.49 2.44 9.85
N PHE A 204 8.65 2.94 8.63
CA PHE A 204 9.96 2.98 7.99
C PHE A 204 10.21 4.26 7.22
N PHE A 205 11.49 4.53 7.02
CA PHE A 205 12.01 5.59 6.16
C PHE A 205 12.78 4.97 5.01
N THR A 206 12.70 5.60 3.85
CA THR A 206 13.43 5.19 2.66
C THR A 206 14.59 6.12 2.40
N THR A 207 15.58 5.64 1.64
CA THR A 207 16.72 6.47 1.19
C THR A 207 16.31 7.67 0.35
N GLU A 208 15.13 7.59 -0.26
CA GLU A 208 14.50 8.60 -1.11
C GLU A 208 13.72 9.65 -0.30
N GLY A 209 13.69 9.55 1.03
CA GLY A 209 12.98 10.48 1.92
C GLY A 209 11.47 10.24 2.00
N SER A 210 10.98 9.14 1.45
CA SER A 210 9.58 8.70 1.58
C SER A 210 9.38 7.83 2.82
N VAL A 211 8.14 7.76 3.31
CA VAL A 211 7.78 7.04 4.54
C VAL A 211 6.60 6.10 4.33
N GLY A 212 6.48 5.10 5.19
CA GLY A 212 5.46 4.07 5.04
C GLY A 212 5.35 3.12 6.24
N ILE A 213 4.47 2.13 6.09
CA ILE A 213 4.31 1.03 7.05
C ILE A 213 4.57 -0.32 6.39
N ALA A 214 5.21 -1.22 7.12
CA ALA A 214 5.63 -2.54 6.65
C ALA A 214 5.36 -3.61 7.70
N PRO A 215 5.42 -4.91 7.36
CA PRO A 215 5.33 -5.98 8.35
C PRO A 215 6.39 -5.84 9.45
N LEU A 216 6.12 -6.40 10.63
CA LEU A 216 7.01 -6.31 11.80
C LEU A 216 8.46 -6.75 11.50
N SER A 217 8.62 -7.73 10.61
CA SER A 217 9.91 -8.32 10.24
C SER A 217 10.75 -7.48 9.26
N ALA A 218 10.28 -6.28 8.87
CA ALA A 218 10.98 -5.34 8.03
C ALA A 218 12.33 -4.90 8.64
N LYS A 219 13.35 -4.71 7.79
CA LYS A 219 14.71 -4.31 8.18
C LYS A 219 15.30 -3.32 7.18
N PRO A 220 16.28 -2.50 7.60
CA PRO A 220 17.11 -1.72 6.68
C PRO A 220 17.69 -2.60 5.56
N GLY A 221 17.63 -2.09 4.33
CA GLY A 221 18.03 -2.80 3.11
C GLY A 221 16.93 -3.61 2.42
N ASP A 222 15.76 -3.78 3.05
CA ASP A 222 14.60 -4.35 2.36
C ASP A 222 14.11 -3.40 1.25
N ILE A 223 13.59 -3.98 0.17
CA ILE A 223 13.24 -3.27 -1.06
C ILE A 223 11.73 -3.25 -1.22
N ILE A 224 11.17 -2.07 -1.49
CA ILE A 224 9.75 -1.89 -1.75
C ILE A 224 9.52 -2.03 -3.25
N CYS A 225 8.59 -2.90 -3.62
CA CYS A 225 8.29 -3.19 -5.02
C CYS A 225 6.81 -3.01 -5.32
N VAL A 226 6.54 -2.55 -6.54
CA VAL A 226 5.22 -2.60 -7.17
C VAL A 226 5.26 -3.69 -8.25
N PHE A 227 4.47 -4.74 -8.08
CA PHE A 227 4.34 -5.78 -9.09
C PHE A 227 3.12 -5.55 -9.98
N LEU A 228 3.23 -5.95 -11.25
CA LEU A 228 2.07 -5.96 -12.12
C LEU A 228 1.00 -6.93 -11.59
N GLY A 229 -0.27 -6.54 -11.65
CA GLY A 229 -1.39 -7.29 -11.06
C GLY A 229 -1.48 -7.25 -9.52
N CYS A 230 -0.65 -6.43 -8.85
CA CYS A 230 -0.62 -6.25 -7.40
C CYS A 230 -0.97 -4.79 -7.02
N ASP A 231 -2.13 -4.56 -6.39
CA ASP A 231 -2.62 -3.19 -6.17
C ASP A 231 -2.05 -2.48 -4.95
N SER A 232 -1.10 -3.10 -4.25
CA SER A 232 -0.37 -2.55 -3.10
C SER A 232 1.12 -2.81 -3.28
N THR A 233 1.96 -2.05 -2.57
CA THR A 233 3.39 -2.34 -2.50
C THR A 233 3.67 -3.63 -1.72
N ILE A 234 4.67 -4.39 -2.17
CA ILE A 234 5.17 -5.60 -1.51
C ILE A 234 6.60 -5.35 -1.06
N LEU A 235 6.92 -5.69 0.18
CA LEU A 235 8.26 -5.61 0.71
C LEU A 235 9.03 -6.91 0.42
N LEU A 236 10.24 -6.77 -0.12
CA LEU A 236 11.13 -7.87 -0.44
C LEU A 236 12.44 -7.78 0.34
N ARG A 237 13.04 -8.93 0.62
CA ARG A 237 14.41 -9.04 1.12
C ARG A 237 15.27 -9.82 0.14
N GLN A 238 16.37 -9.23 -0.29
CA GLN A 238 17.30 -9.88 -1.20
C GLN A 238 18.16 -10.90 -0.45
N THR A 239 18.20 -12.15 -0.92
CA THR A 239 19.01 -13.24 -0.34
C THR A 239 20.10 -13.76 -1.28
N GLY A 240 20.08 -13.34 -2.55
CA GLY A 240 21.08 -13.67 -3.55
C GLY A 240 20.96 -12.80 -4.81
N THR A 241 21.66 -13.16 -5.88
CA THR A 241 21.60 -12.43 -7.15
C THR A 241 20.22 -12.57 -7.78
N LYS A 242 19.40 -11.51 -7.70
CA LYS A 242 18.00 -11.48 -8.17
C LYS A 242 17.09 -12.53 -7.50
N ILE A 243 17.40 -12.94 -6.28
CA ILE A 243 16.60 -13.87 -5.48
C ILE A 243 16.09 -13.14 -4.25
N TYR A 244 14.79 -13.22 -4.01
CA TYR A 244 14.09 -12.41 -3.03
C TYR A 244 13.12 -13.23 -2.20
N GLN A 245 13.07 -12.95 -0.91
CA GLN A 245 11.99 -13.38 -0.03
C GLN A 245 10.90 -12.30 0.00
N VAL A 246 9.64 -12.72 -0.01
CA VAL A 246 8.48 -11.84 0.23
C VAL A 246 8.33 -11.65 1.73
N ILE A 247 8.51 -10.43 2.20
CA ILE A 247 8.31 -10.06 3.61
C ILE A 247 6.82 -9.88 3.90
N GLY A 248 6.10 -9.23 2.99
CA GLY A 248 4.65 -9.07 3.04
C GLY A 248 4.16 -7.74 2.48
N GLN A 249 2.86 -7.48 2.65
CA GLN A 249 2.24 -6.23 2.20
C GLN A 249 2.81 -5.02 2.96
N SER A 250 3.17 -3.98 2.25
CA SER A 250 3.53 -2.67 2.80
C SER A 250 2.64 -1.56 2.22
N TYR A 251 2.75 -0.36 2.79
CA TYR A 251 2.22 0.88 2.23
C TYR A 251 3.33 1.91 2.18
N LEU A 252 3.52 2.52 1.02
CA LEU A 252 4.43 3.64 0.78
C LEU A 252 3.62 4.81 0.26
N SER A 253 3.68 5.95 0.95
CA SER A 253 2.94 7.14 0.54
C SER A 253 3.39 7.60 -0.87
N GLY A 254 2.43 8.00 -1.71
CA GLY A 254 2.70 8.50 -3.07
C GLY A 254 3.02 7.45 -4.14
N VAL A 255 2.93 6.16 -3.84
CA VAL A 255 3.22 5.06 -4.81
C VAL A 255 2.01 4.14 -5.04
N ASN A 256 1.01 4.23 -4.17
CA ASN A 256 -0.10 3.29 -4.11
C ASN A 256 -1.18 3.48 -5.20
N THR A 257 -1.07 4.50 -6.05
CA THR A 257 -2.07 4.82 -7.08
C THR A 257 -1.53 4.69 -8.51
N GLY A 258 -0.42 3.97 -8.69
CA GLY A 258 0.16 3.64 -9.99
C GLY A 258 1.33 4.54 -10.39
N GLU A 259 1.84 5.38 -9.49
CA GLU A 259 2.92 6.33 -9.76
C GLU A 259 4.23 5.64 -10.17
N ALA A 260 4.51 4.45 -9.65
CA ALA A 260 5.69 3.66 -10.03
C ALA A 260 5.70 3.26 -11.51
N LEU A 261 4.53 3.13 -12.13
CA LEU A 261 4.38 2.67 -13.52
C LEU A 261 4.02 3.81 -14.47
N LEU A 262 3.22 4.76 -14.01
CA LEU A 262 2.62 5.81 -14.84
C LEU A 262 3.14 7.22 -14.51
N GLY A 263 3.96 7.36 -13.47
CA GLY A 263 4.40 8.64 -12.93
C GLY A 263 3.31 9.35 -12.12
N PRO A 264 3.59 10.56 -11.61
CA PRO A 264 2.69 11.27 -10.70
C PRO A 264 1.32 11.52 -11.33
N LEU A 265 0.29 11.45 -10.49
CA LEU A 265 -1.06 11.82 -10.88
C LEU A 265 -1.11 13.33 -11.20
N PRO A 266 -1.83 13.77 -12.25
CA PRO A 266 -2.05 15.19 -12.49
C PRO A 266 -2.66 15.89 -11.26
N GLU A 267 -2.21 17.11 -10.94
CA GLU A 267 -2.57 17.83 -9.71
C GLU A 267 -4.08 17.99 -9.47
N HIS A 268 -4.83 18.14 -10.57
CA HIS A 268 -6.28 18.29 -10.57
C HIS A 268 -7.04 17.00 -10.28
N LEU A 269 -6.37 15.84 -10.35
CA LEU A 269 -6.95 14.54 -10.06
C LEU A 269 -6.56 14.06 -8.66
N GLN A 270 -7.46 13.28 -8.07
CA GLN A 270 -7.24 12.58 -6.80
C GLN A 270 -7.79 11.18 -6.89
N ALA A 271 -7.03 10.19 -6.44
CA ALA A 271 -7.55 8.83 -6.27
C ALA A 271 -8.57 8.79 -5.12
N VAL A 272 -9.72 8.19 -5.37
CA VAL A 272 -10.82 8.10 -4.40
C VAL A 272 -11.51 6.74 -4.51
N ASN A 273 -12.18 6.33 -3.45
CA ASN A 273 -13.19 5.29 -3.50
C ASN A 273 -14.54 5.95 -3.75
N HIS A 274 -15.11 5.70 -4.93
CA HIS A 274 -16.40 6.20 -5.35
C HIS A 274 -17.48 5.13 -5.10
N TYR A 275 -18.58 5.51 -4.44
CA TYR A 275 -19.74 4.65 -4.26
C TYR A 275 -20.60 4.67 -5.51
N ASP A 276 -20.75 3.51 -6.16
CA ASP A 276 -21.72 3.34 -7.24
C ASP A 276 -23.05 2.90 -6.66
N GLU A 277 -24.07 3.75 -6.77
CA GLU A 277 -25.44 3.41 -6.33
C GLU A 277 -26.00 2.20 -7.08
N ASN A 278 -25.63 1.98 -8.34
CA ASN A 278 -26.16 0.86 -9.13
C ASN A 278 -25.52 -0.47 -8.75
N ALA A 279 -24.24 -0.46 -8.38
CA ALA A 279 -23.50 -1.65 -7.94
C ALA A 279 -23.56 -1.86 -6.42
N GLU A 280 -24.20 -0.93 -5.68
CA GLU A 280 -24.28 -0.88 -4.23
C GLU A 280 -22.91 -1.05 -3.54
N GLY A 281 -21.86 -0.46 -4.10
CA GLY A 281 -20.49 -0.73 -3.67
C GLY A 281 -19.48 0.36 -4.02
N PHE A 282 -18.40 0.42 -3.22
CA PHE A 282 -17.26 1.30 -3.48
C PHE A 282 -16.32 0.68 -4.51
N HIS A 283 -15.86 1.50 -5.45
CA HIS A 283 -14.81 1.14 -6.40
C HIS A 283 -13.79 2.29 -6.51
N PHE A 284 -12.58 1.94 -6.93
CA PHE A 284 -11.53 2.93 -7.15
C PHE A 284 -11.85 3.81 -8.36
N ALA A 285 -11.66 5.12 -8.21
CA ALA A 285 -11.88 6.11 -9.26
C ALA A 285 -10.93 7.31 -9.08
N TYR A 286 -10.99 8.25 -10.02
CA TYR A 286 -10.30 9.53 -9.96
C TYR A 286 -11.32 10.65 -9.91
N TRP A 287 -11.19 11.52 -8.92
CA TRP A 287 -12.00 12.73 -8.79
C TRP A 287 -11.26 13.94 -9.32
N ASN A 288 -11.92 14.71 -10.18
CA ASN A 288 -11.40 15.97 -10.67
C ASN A 288 -11.79 17.11 -9.70
N LYS A 289 -10.79 17.65 -9.01
CA LYS A 289 -10.94 18.72 -8.01
C LYS A 289 -11.50 20.02 -8.61
N TYR A 290 -11.32 20.24 -9.92
CA TYR A 290 -11.72 21.48 -10.60
C TYR A 290 -13.13 21.40 -11.16
N THR A 291 -13.54 20.25 -11.71
CA THR A 291 -14.88 20.08 -12.30
C THR A 291 -15.87 19.45 -11.33
N GLY A 292 -15.38 18.76 -10.29
CA GLY A 292 -16.20 17.97 -9.37
C GLY A 292 -16.60 16.59 -9.95
N GLU A 293 -16.19 16.27 -11.18
CA GLU A 293 -16.58 15.03 -11.85
C GLU A 293 -15.71 13.85 -11.41
N VAL A 294 -16.32 12.67 -11.39
CA VAL A 294 -15.63 11.40 -11.15
C VAL A 294 -15.42 10.69 -12.47
N GLN A 295 -14.17 10.29 -12.73
CA GLN A 295 -13.79 9.49 -13.88
C GLN A 295 -13.14 8.19 -13.41
N LEU A 296 -13.35 7.12 -14.16
CA LEU A 296 -12.76 5.82 -13.84
C LEU A 296 -11.44 5.56 -14.58
N GLU A 297 -11.29 6.24 -15.72
CA GLU A 297 -10.15 6.09 -16.60
C GLU A 297 -8.93 6.81 -16.02
N ASP A 298 -7.80 6.10 -15.94
CA ASP A 298 -6.52 6.72 -15.63
C ASP A 298 -5.97 7.38 -16.91
N PRO A 299 -5.89 8.73 -16.98
CA PRO A 299 -5.43 9.43 -18.18
C PRO A 299 -3.94 9.13 -18.47
N ARG A 300 -3.18 8.68 -17.48
CA ARG A 300 -1.75 8.38 -17.63
C ARG A 300 -1.50 7.09 -18.41
N LEU A 301 -2.49 6.22 -18.60
CA LEU A 301 -2.36 5.02 -19.45
C LEU A 301 -1.97 5.36 -20.90
N SER A 302 -2.30 6.56 -21.37
CA SER A 302 -1.86 7.08 -22.66
C SER A 302 -0.33 7.11 -22.82
N LYS A 303 0.43 7.23 -21.72
CA LYS A 303 1.90 7.15 -21.72
C LYS A 303 2.41 5.76 -22.12
N LEU A 304 1.60 4.72 -21.94
CA LEU A 304 1.89 3.35 -22.34
C LEU A 304 1.34 3.03 -23.74
N LEU A 305 0.96 4.06 -24.53
CA LEU A 305 0.29 3.91 -25.83
C LEU A 305 -1.04 3.13 -25.74
N LEU A 306 -1.64 3.08 -24.55
CA LEU A 306 -2.93 2.48 -24.31
C LEU A 306 -4.00 3.59 -24.36
N ASN A 307 -5.07 3.37 -25.11
CA ASN A 307 -6.22 4.27 -25.10
C ASN A 307 -7.15 3.90 -23.93
N PRO A 308 -7.31 4.77 -22.91
CA PRO A 308 -8.12 4.49 -21.74
C PRO A 308 -9.58 4.15 -22.07
N GLY A 309 -10.14 4.75 -23.12
CA GLY A 309 -11.53 4.54 -23.53
C GLY A 309 -11.82 3.12 -24.03
N PHE A 310 -10.81 2.37 -24.51
CA PHE A 310 -11.00 0.95 -24.84
C PHE A 310 -11.24 0.08 -23.61
N TYR A 311 -10.88 0.60 -22.43
CA TYR A 311 -10.99 -0.08 -21.16
C TYR A 311 -12.14 0.47 -20.30
N ALA A 312 -12.97 1.36 -20.83
CA ALA A 312 -14.12 1.95 -20.14
C ALA A 312 -15.04 0.89 -19.49
N ASP A 313 -15.20 -0.26 -20.16
CA ASP A 313 -15.99 -1.38 -19.66
C ASP A 313 -15.33 -2.17 -18.52
N LEU A 314 -13.99 -2.14 -18.38
CA LEU A 314 -13.29 -2.72 -17.22
C LEU A 314 -13.78 -2.05 -15.94
N TRP A 315 -13.91 -0.74 -16.00
CA TRP A 315 -14.22 0.10 -14.85
C TRP A 315 -15.67 0.01 -14.40
N ARG A 316 -16.60 -0.18 -15.36
CA ARG A 316 -18.04 -0.26 -15.09
C ARG A 316 -18.49 -1.60 -14.55
N LYS A 317 -17.73 -2.67 -14.80
CA LYS A 317 -18.12 -4.05 -14.49
C LYS A 317 -17.39 -4.61 -13.28
N SER A 318 -17.24 -3.83 -12.20
CA SER A 318 -16.87 -4.31 -10.83
C SER A 318 -15.80 -5.42 -10.79
N GLY A 319 -14.87 -5.42 -11.74
CA GLY A 319 -14.33 -6.68 -12.26
C GLY A 319 -12.85 -6.75 -12.08
N PHE A 320 -12.35 -7.92 -11.70
CA PHE A 320 -10.92 -8.27 -11.69
C PHE A 320 -10.28 -8.31 -13.09
N HIS A 321 -10.89 -7.66 -14.08
CA HIS A 321 -10.34 -7.61 -15.42
C HIS A 321 -9.14 -6.67 -15.43
N ARG A 322 -8.04 -7.14 -15.99
CA ARG A 322 -6.76 -6.45 -16.01
C ARG A 322 -6.36 -6.11 -17.43
N ILE A 323 -5.59 -5.05 -17.57
CA ILE A 323 -5.07 -4.59 -18.84
C ILE A 323 -3.84 -5.43 -19.21
N LYS A 324 -3.88 -6.04 -20.39
CA LYS A 324 -2.76 -6.81 -20.92
C LYS A 324 -1.67 -5.89 -21.43
N ILE A 325 -0.43 -6.18 -21.08
CA ILE A 325 0.73 -5.43 -21.54
C ILE A 325 1.98 -6.31 -21.55
N SER A 326 2.90 -6.02 -22.46
CA SER A 326 4.23 -6.65 -22.50
C SER A 326 5.25 -5.85 -21.70
N VAL A 327 6.26 -6.53 -21.14
CA VAL A 327 7.39 -5.87 -20.45
C VAL A 327 8.18 -4.96 -21.41
N GLU A 328 8.25 -5.33 -22.69
CA GLU A 328 8.93 -4.57 -23.73
C GLU A 328 8.29 -3.17 -23.89
N LEU A 329 6.97 -3.11 -24.07
CA LEU A 329 6.22 -1.85 -24.16
C LEU A 329 6.40 -0.96 -22.92
N LEU A 330 6.41 -1.54 -21.71
CA LEU A 330 6.66 -0.78 -20.48
C LEU A 330 8.05 -0.16 -20.48
N ARG A 331 9.07 -0.90 -20.92
CA ARG A 331 10.45 -0.40 -21.03
C ARG A 331 10.59 0.65 -22.12
N GLU A 332 9.92 0.50 -23.26
CA GLU A 332 9.86 1.50 -24.32
C GLU A 332 9.22 2.81 -23.84
N ALA A 333 8.23 2.71 -22.94
CA ALA A 333 7.62 3.85 -22.27
C ALA A 333 8.48 4.43 -21.12
N GLY A 334 9.70 3.93 -20.90
CA GLY A 334 10.64 4.41 -19.90
C GLY A 334 10.41 3.86 -18.48
N VAL A 335 9.53 2.87 -18.31
CA VAL A 335 9.30 2.22 -17.01
C VAL A 335 10.43 1.22 -16.74
N ALA A 336 11.07 1.33 -15.58
CA ALA A 336 12.19 0.49 -15.16
C ALA A 336 11.75 -0.91 -14.69
N VAL A 337 10.99 -1.62 -15.52
CA VAL A 337 10.45 -2.95 -15.17
C VAL A 337 11.53 -4.02 -15.24
N GLU A 338 11.65 -4.77 -14.16
CA GLU A 338 12.55 -5.91 -14.02
C GLU A 338 11.83 -7.17 -13.53
N TYR A 339 12.54 -8.30 -13.56
CA TYR A 339 12.05 -9.58 -13.08
C TYR A 339 12.67 -9.92 -11.72
N PHE A 340 11.80 -10.21 -10.75
CA PHE A 340 12.15 -10.65 -9.40
C PHE A 340 11.89 -12.14 -9.27
N ASN A 341 12.87 -12.91 -8.80
CA ASN A 341 12.67 -14.33 -8.51
C ASN A 341 12.35 -14.48 -7.02
N LEU A 342 11.08 -14.72 -6.72
CA LEU A 342 10.58 -14.92 -5.37
C LEU A 342 10.82 -16.38 -4.97
N VAL A 343 11.38 -16.59 -3.78
CA VAL A 343 11.73 -17.92 -3.24
C VAL A 343 11.14 -18.20 -1.89
#